data_AF-A0A7J3G4G9-F1
#
_entry.id   AF-A0A7J3G4G9-F1
#
_cell.length_a   1.000
_cell.length_b   1.000
_cell.length_c   1.000
_cell.angle_alpha   90.00
_cell.angle_beta   90.00
_cell.angle_gamma   90.00
#
_symmetry.space_group_name_H-M   'P 1'
#
loop_
_entity.id
_entity.type
_entity.pdbx_description
1 polymer ?
#
loop_
_entity_poly.entity_id
_entity_poly.type
_entity_poly.pdbx_seq_one_letter_code
_entity_poly.pdbx_strand_id
1 'polypeptide(L)'
;PETLDQTAERLAKTYSLSSQLVQALIDEEKEELFEQIVRATSLPATVVAAALTETLRNLRREGYPVQNLSYQLLAEIFHSLASGLFSKEALPDILGWMSKNPGASIEDAVKSLGLSHVSSKELEKEVEELVQRHAAEAGDPRLVNRLMGDLMKKYRGKVDGKLLHNILVEKIEAVKQRS
;
A
#
# COMPACT_ATOMS: atom_id res chain seq x y z
N PRO A 1 6.94 -29.38 17.68
CA PRO A 1 6.46 -27.98 17.60
C PRO A 1 7.52 -27.04 18.19
N GLU A 2 7.84 -25.96 17.48
CA GLU A 2 8.62 -24.86 18.08
C GLU A 2 7.78 -24.22 19.21
N THR A 3 8.43 -23.70 20.25
CA THR A 3 7.73 -22.85 21.24
C THR A 3 7.39 -21.49 20.61
N LEU A 4 6.48 -20.73 21.24
CA LEU A 4 6.16 -19.37 20.78
C LEU A 4 7.42 -18.48 20.75
N ASP A 5 8.28 -18.58 21.76
CA ASP A 5 9.54 -17.84 21.83
C ASP A 5 10.53 -18.23 20.72
N GLN A 6 10.63 -19.53 20.41
CA GLN A 6 11.47 -20.02 19.32
C GLN A 6 10.95 -19.55 17.95
N THR A 7 9.63 -19.60 17.76
CA THR A 7 8.96 -19.09 16.55
C THR A 7 9.21 -17.59 16.39
N ALA A 8 9.08 -16.84 17.47
CA ALA A 8 9.31 -15.39 17.48
C ALA A 8 10.75 -15.04 17.09
N GLU A 9 11.73 -15.67 17.73
CA GLU A 9 13.15 -15.43 17.46
C GLU A 9 13.50 -15.78 16.00
N ARG A 10 12.97 -16.89 15.49
CA ARG A 10 13.15 -17.33 14.10
C ARG A 10 12.57 -16.32 13.12
N LEU A 11 11.30 -15.93 13.28
CA LEU A 11 10.62 -14.96 12.41
C LEU A 11 11.35 -13.61 12.40
N ALA A 12 11.75 -13.11 13.56
CA ALA A 12 12.48 -11.86 13.69
C ALA A 12 13.79 -11.89 12.91
N LYS A 13 14.59 -12.96 13.06
CA LYS A 13 15.88 -13.11 12.38
C LYS A 13 15.73 -13.36 10.88
N THR A 14 14.86 -14.27 10.48
CA THR A 14 14.71 -14.69 9.07
C THR A 14 14.15 -13.55 8.21
N TYR A 15 13.19 -12.79 8.73
CA TYR A 15 12.49 -11.76 7.95
C TYR A 15 12.85 -10.33 8.35
N SER A 16 13.84 -10.16 9.24
CA SER A 16 14.28 -8.85 9.76
C SER A 16 13.11 -8.01 10.31
N LEU A 17 12.18 -8.66 11.01
CA LEU A 17 11.01 -8.01 11.60
C LEU A 17 11.31 -7.50 13.00
N SER A 18 10.65 -6.42 13.41
CA SER A 18 10.68 -5.96 14.80
C SER A 18 9.96 -6.95 15.71
N SER A 19 10.39 -7.03 16.98
CA SER A 19 9.72 -7.88 17.98
C SER A 19 8.22 -7.57 18.10
N GLN A 20 7.83 -6.30 17.89
CA GLN A 20 6.43 -5.87 17.89
C GLN A 20 5.63 -6.51 16.74
N LEU A 21 6.16 -6.51 15.52
CA LEU A 21 5.48 -7.12 14.37
C LEU A 21 5.40 -8.64 14.49
N VAL A 22 6.48 -9.27 14.99
CA VAL A 22 6.51 -10.71 15.23
C VAL A 22 5.49 -11.12 16.27
N GLN A 23 5.45 -10.42 17.41
CA GLN A 23 4.46 -10.69 18.45
C GLN A 23 3.04 -10.51 17.92
N ALA A 24 2.80 -9.46 17.14
CA ALA A 24 1.49 -9.21 16.54
C ALA A 24 1.07 -10.31 15.53
N LEU A 25 2.01 -10.96 14.84
CA LEU A 25 1.70 -12.09 13.96
C LEU A 25 1.27 -13.32 14.77
N ILE A 26 2.01 -13.62 15.84
CA ILE A 26 1.74 -14.76 16.73
C ILE A 26 0.40 -14.56 17.48
N ASP A 27 0.18 -13.37 18.04
CA ASP A 27 -1.06 -13.05 18.77
C ASP A 27 -2.31 -13.16 17.89
N GLU A 28 -2.16 -12.98 16.58
CA GLU A 28 -3.23 -13.06 15.60
C GLU A 28 -3.29 -14.42 14.89
N GLU A 29 -2.40 -15.36 15.23
CA GLU A 29 -2.28 -16.70 14.61
C GLU A 29 -2.09 -16.63 13.09
N LYS A 30 -1.24 -15.70 12.62
CA LYS A 30 -1.00 -15.42 11.19
C LYS A 30 0.40 -15.75 10.70
N GLU A 31 1.26 -16.33 11.54
CA GLU A 31 2.64 -16.67 11.21
C GLU A 31 2.76 -17.57 9.99
N GLU A 32 1.91 -18.61 9.87
CA GLU A 32 1.94 -19.54 8.73
C GLU A 32 1.53 -18.85 7.42
N LEU A 33 0.43 -18.09 7.46
CA LEU A 33 -0.05 -17.32 6.31
C LEU A 33 0.97 -16.26 5.87
N PHE A 34 1.57 -15.58 6.84
CA PHE A 34 2.64 -14.61 6.60
C PHE A 34 3.81 -15.26 5.86
N GLU A 35 4.32 -16.39 6.35
CA GLU A 35 5.42 -17.08 5.70
C GLU A 35 5.05 -17.57 4.30
N GLN A 36 3.84 -18.11 4.13
CA GLN A 36 3.34 -18.54 2.84
C GLN A 36 3.38 -17.38 1.83
N ILE A 37 2.86 -16.20 2.21
CA ILE A 37 2.83 -15.02 1.32
C ILE A 37 4.23 -14.52 1.00
N VAL A 38 5.11 -14.38 2.00
CA VAL A 38 6.47 -13.86 1.79
C VAL A 38 7.31 -14.83 0.94
N ARG A 39 7.09 -16.14 1.04
CA ARG A 39 7.77 -17.14 0.19
C ARG A 39 7.21 -17.17 -1.23
N ALA A 40 5.92 -16.89 -1.40
CA ALA A 40 5.25 -16.95 -2.71
C ALA A 40 5.30 -15.62 -3.49
N THR A 41 5.72 -14.52 -2.86
CA THR A 41 5.72 -13.19 -3.47
C THR A 41 7.05 -12.48 -3.27
N SER A 42 7.32 -11.46 -4.09
CA SER A 42 8.49 -10.59 -3.92
C SER A 42 8.22 -9.40 -2.99
N LEU A 43 7.18 -9.48 -2.16
CA LEU A 43 6.78 -8.36 -1.29
C LEU A 43 7.72 -8.26 -0.07
N PRO A 44 8.03 -7.03 0.40
CA PRO A 44 8.77 -6.86 1.64
C PRO A 44 8.02 -7.48 2.82
N ALA A 45 8.72 -8.28 3.64
CA ALA A 45 8.14 -8.93 4.82
C ALA A 45 7.42 -7.94 5.75
N THR A 46 7.98 -6.73 5.92
CA THR A 46 7.37 -5.68 6.75
C THR A 46 6.00 -5.24 6.23
N VAL A 47 5.79 -5.18 4.92
CA VAL A 47 4.50 -4.82 4.31
C VAL A 47 3.47 -5.90 4.59
N VAL A 48 3.83 -7.18 4.38
CA VAL A 48 2.93 -8.31 4.63
C VAL A 48 2.57 -8.40 6.11
N ALA A 49 3.56 -8.30 7.00
CA ALA A 49 3.34 -8.36 8.45
C ALA A 49 2.44 -7.22 8.94
N ALA A 50 2.72 -5.97 8.55
CA ALA A 50 1.91 -4.81 8.94
C ALA A 50 0.48 -4.89 8.38
N ALA A 51 0.29 -5.43 7.18
CA ALA A 51 -1.03 -5.60 6.59
C ALA A 51 -1.85 -6.66 7.33
N LEU A 52 -1.28 -7.85 7.57
CA LEU A 52 -1.93 -8.95 8.28
C LEU A 52 -2.24 -8.62 9.75
N THR A 53 -1.51 -7.69 10.36
CA THR A 53 -1.68 -7.33 11.76
C THR A 53 -2.38 -5.98 11.91
N GLU A 54 -1.63 -4.89 11.75
CA GLU A 54 -2.08 -3.51 11.99
C GLU A 54 -3.22 -3.09 11.06
N THR A 55 -3.12 -3.36 9.76
CA THR A 55 -4.14 -2.91 8.79
C THR A 55 -5.46 -3.63 9.02
N LEU A 56 -5.46 -4.96 9.13
CA LEU A 56 -6.67 -5.72 9.45
C LEU A 56 -7.28 -5.31 10.80
N ARG A 57 -6.45 -5.02 11.80
CA ARG A 57 -6.90 -4.53 13.11
C ARG A 57 -7.55 -3.15 13.02
N ASN A 58 -6.99 -2.24 12.24
CA ASN A 58 -7.54 -0.91 12.01
C ASN A 58 -8.88 -1.00 11.27
N LEU A 59 -8.95 -1.79 10.19
CA LEU A 59 -10.19 -2.05 9.46
C LEU A 59 -11.29 -2.62 10.37
N ARG A 60 -10.95 -3.56 11.26
CA ARG A 60 -11.90 -4.09 12.25
C ARG A 60 -12.45 -2.99 13.17
N ARG A 61 -11.59 -2.08 13.65
CA ARG A 61 -11.98 -0.94 14.49
C ARG A 61 -12.86 0.06 13.74
N GLU A 62 -12.65 0.20 12.44
CA GLU A 62 -13.49 1.01 11.54
C GLU A 62 -14.81 0.33 11.15
N GLY A 63 -15.08 -0.88 11.65
CA GLY A 63 -16.32 -1.61 11.43
C GLY A 63 -16.36 -2.44 10.15
N TYR A 64 -15.23 -2.67 9.50
CA TYR A 64 -15.16 -3.61 8.36
C TYR A 64 -15.25 -5.06 8.87
N PRO A 65 -16.03 -5.92 8.21
CA PRO A 65 -16.21 -7.32 8.59
C PRO A 65 -15.02 -8.18 8.14
N VAL A 66 -13.82 -7.89 8.63
CA VAL A 66 -12.56 -8.55 8.23
C VAL A 66 -12.55 -10.07 8.44
N GLN A 67 -13.44 -10.61 9.27
CA GLN A 67 -13.66 -12.05 9.43
C GLN A 67 -14.15 -12.74 8.14
N ASN A 68 -14.67 -11.99 7.18
CA ASN A 68 -15.06 -12.50 5.87
C ASN A 68 -13.85 -12.76 4.95
N LEU A 69 -12.66 -12.29 5.33
CA LEU A 69 -11.43 -12.50 4.57
C LEU A 69 -10.80 -13.84 4.97
N SER A 70 -11.02 -14.86 4.13
CA SER A 70 -10.39 -16.17 4.33
C SER A 70 -8.88 -16.10 4.10
N TYR A 71 -8.15 -17.10 4.59
CA TYR A 71 -6.70 -17.19 4.39
C TYR A 71 -6.34 -17.29 2.91
N GLN A 72 -7.17 -17.99 2.12
CA GLN A 72 -7.03 -18.07 0.67
C GLN A 72 -7.20 -16.70 0.02
N LEU A 73 -8.24 -15.96 0.39
CA LEU A 73 -8.51 -14.64 -0.16
C LEU A 73 -7.41 -13.63 0.20
N LEU A 74 -6.91 -13.67 1.43
CA LEU A 74 -5.77 -12.84 1.82
C LEU A 74 -4.55 -13.16 0.96
N ALA A 75 -4.21 -14.44 0.78
CA ALA A 75 -3.09 -14.84 -0.08
C ALA A 75 -3.26 -14.36 -1.54
N GLU A 76 -4.47 -14.48 -2.09
CA GLU A 76 -4.79 -13.95 -3.43
C GLU A 76 -4.61 -12.43 -3.52
N ILE A 77 -5.07 -11.67 -2.52
CA ILE A 77 -4.91 -10.21 -2.46
C ILE A 77 -3.42 -9.84 -2.48
N PHE A 78 -2.57 -10.53 -1.71
CA PHE A 78 -1.13 -10.25 -1.74
C PHE A 78 -0.47 -10.69 -3.05
N HIS A 79 -0.94 -11.76 -3.69
CA HIS A 79 -0.46 -12.14 -5.02
C HIS A 79 -0.81 -11.08 -6.07
N SER A 80 -2.04 -10.57 -6.05
CA SER A 80 -2.47 -9.45 -6.90
C SER A 80 -1.65 -8.19 -6.65
N LEU A 81 -1.36 -7.86 -5.39
CA LEU A 81 -0.45 -6.76 -5.05
C LEU A 81 0.96 -6.97 -5.63
N ALA A 82 1.52 -8.18 -5.47
CA ALA A 82 2.84 -8.52 -5.99
C ALA A 82 2.92 -8.46 -7.53
N SER A 83 1.83 -8.81 -8.22
CA SER A 83 1.71 -8.72 -9.67
C SER A 83 1.52 -7.28 -10.20
N GLY A 84 1.28 -6.32 -9.30
CA GLY A 84 1.04 -4.92 -9.68
C GLY A 84 -0.40 -4.63 -10.13
N LEU A 85 -1.38 -5.48 -9.79
CA LEU A 85 -2.79 -5.21 -10.13
C LEU A 85 -3.31 -3.92 -9.47
N PHE A 86 -2.79 -3.60 -8.28
CA PHE A 86 -3.05 -2.35 -7.56
C PHE A 86 -1.79 -1.94 -6.75
N SER A 87 -1.72 -0.69 -6.31
CA SER A 87 -0.57 -0.19 -5.54
C SER A 87 -0.63 -0.60 -4.06
N LYS A 88 0.50 -0.60 -3.36
CA LYS A 88 0.53 -0.93 -1.91
C LYS A 88 -0.37 -0.02 -1.07
N GLU A 89 -0.55 1.23 -1.48
CA GLU A 89 -1.41 2.22 -0.83
C GLU A 89 -2.90 1.88 -0.95
N ALA A 90 -3.27 1.11 -1.96
CA ALA A 90 -4.63 0.62 -2.16
C ALA A 90 -4.95 -0.62 -1.29
N LEU A 91 -3.95 -1.26 -0.68
CA LEU A 91 -4.15 -2.50 0.08
C LEU A 91 -5.23 -2.38 1.19
N PRO A 92 -5.26 -1.32 2.02
CA PRO A 92 -6.33 -1.17 3.02
C PRO A 92 -7.71 -1.06 2.39
N ASP A 93 -7.85 -0.31 1.29
CA ASP A 93 -9.11 -0.11 0.58
C ASP A 93 -9.60 -1.42 -0.06
N ILE A 94 -8.69 -2.20 -0.67
CA ILE A 94 -8.97 -3.52 -1.23
C ILE A 94 -9.42 -4.49 -0.13
N LEU A 95 -8.67 -4.60 0.97
CA LEU A 95 -9.04 -5.47 2.11
C LEU A 95 -10.41 -5.09 2.67
N GLY A 96 -10.66 -3.79 2.85
CA GLY A 96 -11.95 -3.27 3.32
C GLY A 96 -13.09 -3.61 2.37
N TRP A 97 -12.92 -3.37 1.07
CA TRP A 97 -13.95 -3.65 0.07
C TRP A 97 -14.22 -5.14 -0.05
N MET A 98 -13.19 -5.98 -0.14
CA MET A 98 -13.34 -7.44 -0.23
C MET A 98 -14.04 -8.03 1.00
N SER A 99 -13.79 -7.48 2.19
CA SER A 99 -14.48 -7.93 3.40
C SER A 99 -16.00 -7.70 3.34
N LYS A 100 -16.43 -6.61 2.69
CA LYS A 100 -17.85 -6.23 2.55
C LYS A 100 -18.55 -6.92 1.38
N ASN A 101 -17.79 -7.48 0.43
CA ASN A 101 -18.31 -8.04 -0.81
C ASN A 101 -17.85 -9.50 -0.98
N PRO A 102 -18.32 -10.43 -0.12
CA PRO A 102 -17.94 -11.83 -0.22
C PRO A 102 -18.37 -12.42 -1.57
N GLY A 103 -17.46 -13.15 -2.23
CA GLY A 103 -17.70 -13.78 -3.53
C GLY A 103 -17.41 -12.90 -4.75
N ALA A 104 -17.09 -11.61 -4.56
CA ALA A 104 -16.57 -10.76 -5.64
C ALA A 104 -15.09 -11.07 -5.93
N SER A 105 -14.63 -10.68 -7.11
CA SER A 105 -13.21 -10.78 -7.49
C SER A 105 -12.39 -9.57 -7.03
N ILE A 106 -11.06 -9.72 -6.97
CA ILE A 106 -10.16 -8.59 -6.65
C ILE A 106 -10.22 -7.53 -7.76
N GLU A 107 -10.41 -7.95 -9.01
CA GLU A 107 -10.61 -7.06 -10.15
C GLU A 107 -11.88 -6.22 -10.01
N ASP A 108 -12.95 -6.77 -9.42
CA ASP A 108 -14.17 -6.00 -9.12
C ASP A 108 -13.90 -4.92 -8.07
N ALA A 109 -13.07 -5.22 -7.05
CA ALA A 109 -12.64 -4.23 -6.06
C ALA A 109 -11.85 -3.10 -6.72
N VAL A 110 -10.85 -3.44 -7.55
CA VAL A 110 -10.01 -2.46 -8.26
C VAL A 110 -10.85 -1.53 -9.13
N LYS A 111 -11.81 -2.08 -9.89
CA LYS A 111 -12.73 -1.30 -10.72
C LYS A 111 -13.65 -0.41 -9.86
N SER A 112 -14.29 -0.99 -8.84
CA SER A 112 -15.27 -0.30 -8.00
C SER A 112 -14.65 0.85 -7.21
N LEU A 113 -13.40 0.69 -6.79
CA LEU A 113 -12.65 1.72 -6.06
C LEU A 113 -11.92 2.71 -6.99
N GLY A 114 -11.99 2.50 -8.32
CA GLY A 114 -11.31 3.34 -9.30
C GLY A 114 -9.79 3.31 -9.18
N LEU A 115 -9.24 2.18 -8.72
CA LEU A 115 -7.81 1.91 -8.47
C LEU A 115 -7.09 1.39 -9.71
N SER A 116 -7.77 1.38 -10.86
CA SER A 116 -7.17 1.03 -12.14
C SER A 116 -5.91 1.85 -12.40
N HIS A 117 -4.87 1.16 -12.86
CA HIS A 117 -3.57 1.74 -13.16
C HIS A 117 -3.68 3.01 -14.01
N VAL A 118 -3.09 4.10 -13.53
CA VAL A 118 -2.85 5.30 -14.33
C VAL A 118 -1.54 5.09 -15.06
N SER A 119 -1.49 5.37 -16.37
CA SER A 119 -0.23 5.23 -17.11
C SER A 119 0.80 6.26 -16.63
N SER A 120 2.09 5.91 -16.59
CA SER A 120 3.15 6.84 -16.15
C SER A 120 3.13 8.13 -16.98
N LYS A 121 2.83 8.04 -18.28
CA LYS A 121 2.73 9.18 -19.19
C LYS A 121 1.57 10.12 -18.84
N GLU A 122 0.40 9.59 -18.51
CA GLU A 122 -0.75 10.40 -18.08
C GLU A 122 -0.46 11.08 -16.73
N LEU A 123 0.11 10.33 -15.79
CA LEU A 123 0.50 10.85 -14.49
C LEU A 123 1.51 11.99 -14.62
N GLU A 124 2.59 11.79 -15.39
CA GLU A 124 3.61 12.80 -15.61
C GLU A 124 3.05 14.07 -16.25
N LYS A 125 2.15 13.91 -17.24
CA LYS A 125 1.50 15.04 -17.90
C LYS A 125 0.64 15.84 -16.92
N GLU A 126 -0.18 15.16 -16.10
CA GLU A 126 -1.02 15.85 -15.13
C GLU A 126 -0.21 16.56 -14.03
N VAL A 127 0.86 15.92 -13.53
CA VAL A 127 1.75 16.53 -12.55
C VAL A 127 2.44 17.75 -13.15
N GLU A 128 2.91 17.65 -14.39
CA GLU A 128 3.51 18.77 -15.11
C GLU A 128 2.54 19.95 -15.27
N GLU A 129 1.32 19.71 -15.73
CA GLU A 129 0.28 20.75 -15.82
C GLU A 129 -0.03 21.38 -14.46
N LEU A 130 -0.08 20.58 -13.39
CA LEU A 130 -0.29 21.08 -12.03
C LEU A 130 0.85 21.99 -11.57
N VAL A 131 2.10 21.60 -11.82
CA VAL A 131 3.29 22.38 -11.44
C VAL A 131 3.37 23.66 -12.27
N GLN A 132 3.09 23.60 -13.58
CA GLN A 132 3.09 24.79 -14.44
C GLN A 132 2.10 25.86 -13.97
N ARG A 133 0.91 25.47 -13.50
CA ARG A 133 -0.07 26.41 -12.90
C ARG A 133 0.44 27.12 -11.64
N HIS A 134 1.45 26.55 -10.97
CA HIS A 134 2.05 27.09 -9.76
C HIS A 134 3.52 27.49 -9.98
N ALA A 135 3.93 27.72 -11.22
CA ALA A 135 5.32 28.03 -11.56
C ALA A 135 5.86 29.27 -10.82
N ALA A 136 5.01 30.28 -10.61
CA ALA A 136 5.37 31.48 -9.84
C ALA A 136 5.72 31.20 -8.37
N GLU A 137 5.22 30.09 -7.82
CA GLU A 137 5.47 29.65 -6.44
C GLU A 137 6.60 28.61 -6.37
N ALA A 138 7.29 28.29 -7.48
CA ALA A 138 8.25 27.19 -7.53
C ALA A 138 9.35 27.31 -6.46
N GLY A 139 9.75 28.52 -6.09
CA GLY A 139 10.73 28.78 -5.02
C GLY A 139 10.23 28.54 -3.59
N ASP A 140 8.92 28.35 -3.36
CA ASP A 140 8.38 28.12 -2.02
C ASP A 140 8.71 26.68 -1.55
N PRO A 141 9.45 26.51 -0.43
CA PRO A 141 9.75 25.19 0.13
C PRO A 141 8.49 24.40 0.53
N ARG A 142 7.33 25.04 0.68
CA ARG A 142 6.06 24.38 1.03
C ARG A 142 5.28 23.88 -0.17
N LEU A 143 5.65 24.27 -1.40
CA LEU A 143 4.90 23.94 -2.60
C LEU A 143 4.76 22.43 -2.81
N VAL A 144 5.86 21.68 -2.62
CA VAL A 144 5.87 20.21 -2.72
C VAL A 144 4.82 19.61 -1.78
N ASN A 145 4.81 20.00 -0.51
CA ASN A 145 3.87 19.47 0.48
C ASN A 145 2.42 19.83 0.14
N ARG A 146 2.17 21.05 -0.33
CA ARG A 146 0.83 21.50 -0.74
C ARG A 146 0.32 20.69 -1.94
N LEU A 147 1.11 20.61 -3.01
CA LEU A 147 0.72 19.88 -4.22
C LEU A 147 0.63 18.37 -3.98
N MET A 148 1.48 17.81 -3.10
CA MET A 148 1.33 16.42 -2.66
C MET A 148 -0.01 16.19 -1.98
N GLY A 149 -0.51 17.12 -1.16
CA GLY A 149 -1.82 17.00 -0.52
C GLY A 149 -2.96 16.85 -1.53
N ASP A 150 -2.90 17.60 -2.64
CA ASP A 150 -3.91 17.56 -3.70
C ASP A 150 -3.76 16.32 -4.58
N LEU A 151 -2.53 15.99 -4.98
CA LEU A 151 -2.23 14.78 -5.75
C LEU A 151 -2.62 13.52 -4.97
N MET A 152 -2.32 13.46 -3.67
CA MET A 152 -2.70 12.33 -2.81
C MET A 152 -4.21 12.19 -2.62
N LYS A 153 -5.00 13.26 -2.75
CA LYS A 153 -6.47 13.14 -2.77
C LYS A 153 -6.97 12.53 -4.07
N LYS A 154 -6.36 12.91 -5.20
CA LYS A 154 -6.76 12.45 -6.54
C LYS A 154 -6.28 11.02 -6.85
N TYR A 155 -5.08 10.69 -6.41
CA TYR A 155 -4.36 9.47 -6.77
C TYR A 155 -4.21 8.46 -5.65
N ARG A 156 -4.89 8.66 -4.51
CA ARG A 156 -4.89 7.71 -3.39
C ARG A 156 -5.18 6.29 -3.89
N GLY A 157 -4.28 5.36 -3.59
CA GLY A 157 -4.40 3.95 -3.99
C GLY A 157 -4.22 3.66 -5.48
N LYS A 158 -4.14 4.68 -6.34
CA LYS A 158 -3.94 4.52 -7.80
C LYS A 158 -2.46 4.53 -8.19
N VAL A 159 -1.65 5.23 -7.41
CA VAL A 159 -0.24 5.49 -7.71
C VAL A 159 0.56 5.35 -6.42
N ASP A 160 1.75 4.76 -6.51
CA ASP A 160 2.71 4.71 -5.41
C ASP A 160 3.10 6.14 -4.97
N GLY A 161 2.94 6.43 -3.68
CA GLY A 161 3.14 7.78 -3.15
C GLY A 161 4.59 8.27 -3.29
N LYS A 162 5.57 7.36 -3.25
CA LYS A 162 6.99 7.69 -3.45
C LYS A 162 7.26 8.01 -4.92
N LEU A 163 6.68 7.24 -5.85
CA LEU A 163 6.76 7.56 -7.28
C LEU A 163 6.16 8.94 -7.57
N LEU A 164 4.96 9.21 -7.03
CA LEU A 164 4.26 10.48 -7.22
C LEU A 164 5.06 11.67 -6.67
N HIS A 165 5.64 11.51 -5.48
CA HIS A 165 6.54 12.50 -4.87
C HIS A 165 7.77 12.78 -5.74
N ASN A 166 8.42 11.73 -6.24
CA ASN A 166 9.62 11.88 -7.07
C ASN A 166 9.33 12.66 -8.36
N ILE A 167 8.24 12.32 -9.06
CA ILE A 167 7.82 13.04 -10.28
C ILE A 167 7.51 14.50 -9.95
N LEU A 168 6.80 14.78 -8.85
CA LEU A 168 6.47 16.14 -8.46
C LEU A 168 7.72 17.00 -8.20
N VAL A 169 8.67 16.48 -7.43
CA VAL A 169 9.92 17.18 -7.11
C VAL A 169 10.72 17.45 -8.38
N GLU A 170 10.87 16.46 -9.25
CA GLU A 170 11.59 16.62 -10.52
C GLU A 170 10.97 17.73 -11.38
N LYS A 171 9.63 17.77 -11.51
CA LYS A 171 8.93 18.78 -12.31
C LYS A 171 9.05 20.19 -11.70
N ILE A 172 9.00 20.32 -10.37
CA ILE A 172 9.18 21.63 -9.70
C ILE A 172 10.59 22.15 -9.93
N GLU A 173 11.61 21.30 -9.77
CA GLU A 173 13.00 21.70 -10.01
C GLU A 173 13.24 22.09 -11.48
N ALA A 174 12.63 21.38 -12.43
CA ALA A 174 12.70 21.74 -13.85
C ALA A 174 12.09 23.12 -14.15
N VAL A 175 11.02 23.51 -13.44
CA VAL A 175 10.41 24.85 -13.59
C VAL A 175 11.29 25.93 -12.95
N LYS A 176 11.88 25.68 -11.76
CA LYS A 176 12.85 26.60 -11.13
C LYS A 176 14.02 26.93 -12.04
N GLN A 177 14.58 25.93 -12.74
CA GLN A 177 15.73 26.13 -13.62
C GLN A 177 15.41 26.92 -14.91
N ARG A 178 14.12 27.04 -15.26
CA ARG A 178 13.62 27.76 -16.44
C ARG A 178 13.11 29.17 -16.11
N SER A 179 13.02 29.52 -14.83
CA SER A 179 12.49 30.79 -14.32
C SER A 179 13.63 31.73 -13.94
#